data_AF-K9RJB1-F1
#
_entry.id   AF-K9RJB1-F1
#
_cell.length_a   1.000
_cell.length_b   1.000
_cell.length_c   1.000
_cell.angle_alpha   90.00
_cell.angle_beta   90.00
_cell.angle_gamma   90.00
#
_symmetry.space_group_name_H-M   'P 1'
#
loop_
_entity.id
_entity.type
_entity.pdbx_description
1 polymer ?
#
loop_
_entity_poly.entity_id
_entity_poly.type
_entity_poly.pdbx_seq_one_letter_code
_entity_poly.pdbx_strand_id
1 'polypeptide(L)'
;MIFKYPRSEVKNGFIDLKQALREQGAEIRQVIEQVAQDIKFEQHRVVLVQAYGIFTQALQRFHSAMQIQDDSRRNAEIDAVRGMLYQALASYTNPQLLGETCAAGQLRRLECAWGIEQAIVATYQVQNEMSAVSDRLYHLKNHICENASTIINSCTSEDELNFLFPEMSRIRNHDLAVVETWQNQIDWMQSLPKDELELLNNSDLNSSETEKIAEIESTSTGLSVPPEQVIYETISEKSHYYSLREQLKFMFQPDLRKDYESYINQRAKIAGYKQLITNNLQQASDLTIANLYFYFKIRDESESEEVELLEASAV
;
A
#
# COMPACT_ATOMS: atom_id res chain seq x y z
N MET A 1 19.12 41.73 10.49
CA MET A 1 19.94 40.49 10.59
C MET A 1 21.15 40.69 9.70
N ILE A 2 22.35 40.62 10.28
CA ILE A 2 23.63 41.00 9.67
C ILE A 2 24.11 39.82 8.82
N PHE A 3 24.35 40.05 7.52
CA PHE A 3 25.06 39.09 6.65
C PHE A 3 26.49 38.90 7.19
N LYS A 4 26.75 37.74 7.81
CA LYS A 4 28.10 37.29 8.16
C LYS A 4 28.74 36.72 6.90
N TYR A 5 29.73 37.42 6.33
CA TYR A 5 30.57 36.87 5.28
C TYR A 5 31.47 35.75 5.85
N PRO A 6 31.65 34.62 5.14
CA PRO A 6 32.59 33.59 5.55
C PRO A 6 34.02 34.12 5.45
N ARG A 7 34.83 33.83 6.48
CA ARG A 7 36.25 34.18 6.53
C ARG A 7 37.01 33.29 5.53
N SER A 8 37.39 33.87 4.40
CA SER A 8 38.33 33.27 3.45
C SER A 8 39.70 33.07 4.11
N GLU A 9 40.21 31.85 4.14
CA GLU A 9 41.56 31.54 4.63
C GLU A 9 42.61 32.16 3.69
N VAL A 10 43.33 33.17 4.19
CA VAL A 10 44.42 33.80 3.45
C VAL A 10 45.68 32.96 3.64
N LYS A 11 46.10 32.22 2.61
CA LYS A 11 47.44 31.63 2.55
C LYS A 11 48.36 32.58 1.77
N ASN A 12 49.44 33.03 2.40
CA ASN A 12 50.50 33.85 1.79
C ASN A 12 50.06 35.19 1.16
N GLY A 13 49.01 35.83 1.67
CA GLY A 13 48.63 37.19 1.27
C GLY A 13 47.82 37.28 -0.04
N PHE A 14 47.43 36.16 -0.64
CA PHE A 14 46.54 36.12 -1.82
C PHE A 14 45.32 35.24 -1.53
N ILE A 15 44.15 35.70 -1.96
CA ILE A 15 42.92 34.91 -1.95
C ILE A 15 43.03 33.93 -3.13
N ASP A 16 42.85 32.62 -2.88
CA ASP A 16 42.71 31.65 -3.95
C ASP A 16 41.34 31.82 -4.60
N LEU A 17 41.27 32.74 -5.57
CA LEU A 17 40.08 33.06 -6.34
C LEU A 17 39.51 31.82 -7.04
N LYS A 18 40.33 30.83 -7.41
CA LYS A 18 39.85 29.59 -8.06
C LYS A 18 39.09 28.71 -7.07
N GLN A 19 39.57 28.63 -5.83
CA GLN A 19 38.87 27.90 -4.77
C GLN A 19 37.57 28.63 -4.37
N ALA A 20 37.62 29.94 -4.18
CA ALA A 20 36.43 30.74 -3.85
C ALA A 20 35.34 30.69 -4.93
N LEU A 21 35.72 30.73 -6.22
CA LEU A 21 34.77 30.56 -7.34
C LEU A 21 34.20 29.14 -7.43
N ARG A 22 34.97 28.12 -7.06
CA ARG A 22 34.48 26.72 -7.02
C ARG A 22 33.51 26.50 -5.86
N GLU A 23 33.81 27.06 -4.69
CA GLU A 23 32.95 26.99 -3.50
C GLU A 23 31.62 27.72 -3.74
N GLN A 24 31.66 28.94 -4.30
CA GLN A 24 30.46 29.67 -4.73
C GLN A 24 29.67 28.91 -5.81
N GLY A 25 30.37 28.27 -6.77
CA GLY A 25 29.74 27.44 -7.78
C GLY A 25 29.05 26.19 -7.20
N ALA A 26 29.61 25.60 -6.15
CA ALA A 26 29.01 24.48 -5.42
C ALA A 26 27.80 24.92 -4.59
N GLU A 27 27.90 26.04 -3.88
CA GLU A 27 26.78 26.64 -3.12
C GLU A 27 25.60 27.00 -4.04
N ILE A 28 25.87 27.63 -5.19
CA ILE A 28 24.82 27.97 -6.18
C ILE A 28 24.15 26.70 -6.70
N ARG A 29 24.91 25.64 -7.02
CA ARG A 29 24.34 24.35 -7.45
C ARG A 29 23.46 23.74 -6.37
N GLN A 30 23.91 23.75 -5.12
CA GLN A 30 23.15 23.22 -3.99
C GLN A 30 21.84 24.00 -3.79
N VAL A 31 21.87 25.34 -3.89
CA VAL A 31 20.67 26.17 -3.81
C VAL A 31 19.71 25.88 -4.97
N ILE A 32 20.21 25.71 -6.20
CA ILE A 32 19.38 25.36 -7.35
C ILE A 32 18.74 23.98 -7.17
N GLU A 33 19.50 22.99 -6.69
CA GLU A 33 19.01 21.65 -6.38
C GLU A 33 17.89 21.71 -5.34
N GLN A 34 18.10 22.46 -4.26
CA GLN A 34 17.11 22.66 -3.20
C GLN A 34 15.84 23.33 -3.73
N VAL A 35 15.98 24.42 -4.50
CA VAL A 35 14.83 25.12 -5.11
C VAL A 35 14.08 24.20 -6.08
N ALA A 36 14.78 23.36 -6.84
CA ALA A 36 14.14 22.40 -7.72
C ALA A 36 13.34 21.34 -6.94
N GLN A 37 13.88 20.85 -5.81
CA GLN A 37 13.16 19.94 -4.91
C GLN A 37 11.94 20.62 -4.28
N ASP A 38 12.08 21.86 -3.81
CA ASP A 38 10.99 22.63 -3.21
C ASP A 38 9.87 22.89 -4.23
N ILE A 39 10.20 23.23 -5.49
CA ILE A 39 9.22 23.41 -6.56
C ILE A 39 8.46 22.11 -6.83
N LYS A 40 9.15 20.97 -6.92
CA LYS A 40 8.50 19.66 -7.12
C LYS A 40 7.56 19.32 -5.97
N PHE A 41 8.01 19.51 -4.73
CA PHE A 41 7.20 19.30 -3.55
C PHE A 41 5.93 20.16 -3.56
N GLU A 42 6.07 21.46 -3.84
CA GLU A 42 4.94 22.38 -3.92
C GLU A 42 3.99 22.05 -5.06
N GLN A 43 4.51 21.64 -6.23
CA GLN A 43 3.68 21.17 -7.34
C GLN A 43 2.85 19.93 -6.93
N HIS A 44 3.48 18.95 -6.27
CA HIS A 44 2.77 17.78 -5.76
C HIS A 44 1.69 18.17 -4.76
N ARG A 45 2.03 19.05 -3.81
CA ARG A 45 1.08 19.53 -2.80
C ARG A 45 -0.12 20.21 -3.44
N VAL A 46 0.10 21.09 -4.43
CA VAL A 46 -0.97 21.80 -5.13
C VAL A 46 -1.92 20.83 -5.81
N VAL A 47 -1.40 19.83 -6.53
CA VAL A 47 -2.24 18.82 -7.21
C VAL A 47 -3.07 18.04 -6.19
N LEU A 48 -2.48 17.61 -5.08
CA LEU A 48 -3.19 16.84 -4.05
C LEU A 48 -4.23 17.67 -3.31
N VAL A 49 -3.94 18.93 -2.99
CA VAL A 49 -4.90 19.86 -2.37
C VAL A 49 -6.09 20.11 -3.29
N GLN A 50 -5.85 20.27 -4.60
CA GLN A 50 -6.93 20.41 -5.59
C GLN A 50 -7.79 19.14 -5.66
N ALA A 51 -7.16 17.97 -5.74
CA ALA A 51 -7.86 16.69 -5.78
C ALA A 51 -8.71 16.47 -4.52
N TYR A 52 -8.17 16.77 -3.33
CA TYR A 52 -8.90 16.71 -2.07
C TYR A 52 -10.09 17.70 -2.03
N GLY A 53 -9.91 18.90 -2.59
CA GLY A 53 -10.98 19.87 -2.75
C GLY A 53 -12.12 19.35 -3.63
N ILE A 54 -11.81 18.71 -4.76
CA ILE A 54 -12.79 18.07 -5.64
C ILE A 54 -13.52 16.94 -4.91
N PHE A 55 -12.78 16.07 -4.22
CA PHE A 55 -13.35 14.99 -3.41
C PHE A 55 -14.33 15.51 -2.36
N THR A 56 -13.94 16.54 -1.60
CA THR A 56 -14.81 17.14 -0.57
C THR A 56 -16.09 17.71 -1.16
N GLN A 57 -15.99 18.40 -2.31
CA GLN A 57 -17.16 18.92 -3.02
C GLN A 57 -18.07 17.78 -3.53
N ALA A 58 -17.47 16.69 -4.02
CA ALA A 58 -18.21 15.50 -4.44
C ALA A 58 -19.01 14.90 -3.28
N LEU A 59 -18.41 14.78 -2.09
CA LEU A 59 -19.11 14.28 -0.89
C LEU A 59 -20.24 15.20 -0.45
N GLN A 60 -20.04 16.52 -0.46
CA GLN A 60 -21.10 17.48 -0.14
C GLN A 60 -22.27 17.38 -1.12
N ARG A 61 -21.96 17.29 -2.42
CA ARG A 61 -22.96 17.11 -3.48
C ARG A 61 -23.68 15.78 -3.35
N PHE A 62 -22.98 14.70 -2.99
CA PHE A 62 -23.56 13.39 -2.73
C PHE A 62 -24.55 13.44 -1.58
N HIS A 63 -24.19 14.11 -0.48
CA HIS A 63 -25.08 14.32 0.66
C HIS A 63 -26.36 15.08 0.24
N SER A 64 -26.23 16.14 -0.56
CA SER A 64 -27.40 16.85 -1.10
C SER A 64 -28.25 15.98 -2.03
N ALA A 65 -27.63 15.13 -2.86
CA ALA A 65 -28.35 14.21 -3.74
C ALA A 65 -29.24 13.24 -2.95
N MET A 66 -28.79 12.77 -1.79
CA MET A 66 -29.56 11.87 -0.92
C MET A 66 -30.83 12.52 -0.34
N GLN A 67 -30.93 13.84 -0.37
CA GLN A 67 -32.12 14.58 0.09
C GLN A 67 -33.14 14.83 -1.04
N ILE A 68 -32.80 14.50 -2.30
CA ILE A 68 -33.67 14.70 -3.45
C ILE A 68 -34.70 13.57 -3.52
N GLN A 69 -35.98 13.94 -3.51
CA GLN A 69 -37.10 13.00 -3.61
C GLN A 69 -37.32 12.48 -5.05
N ASP A 70 -37.05 13.31 -6.06
CA ASP A 70 -37.18 12.92 -7.46
C ASP A 70 -36.04 11.98 -7.88
N ASP A 71 -36.37 10.73 -8.18
CA ASP A 71 -35.39 9.69 -8.47
C ASP A 71 -34.51 10.03 -9.69
N SER A 72 -35.09 10.62 -10.74
CA SER A 72 -34.33 10.96 -11.95
C SER A 72 -33.29 12.04 -11.66
N ARG A 73 -33.66 13.09 -10.93
CA ARG A 73 -32.76 14.16 -10.53
C ARG A 73 -31.74 13.69 -9.51
N ARG A 74 -32.15 12.85 -8.56
CA ARG A 74 -31.23 12.21 -7.60
C ARG A 74 -30.16 11.43 -8.34
N ASN A 75 -30.54 10.59 -9.29
CA ASN A 75 -29.59 9.78 -10.06
C ASN A 75 -28.65 10.63 -10.91
N ALA A 76 -29.16 11.68 -11.56
CA ALA A 76 -28.32 12.62 -12.31
C ALA A 76 -27.28 13.33 -11.42
N GLU A 77 -27.65 13.72 -10.20
CA GLU A 77 -26.71 14.30 -9.23
C GLU A 77 -25.66 13.28 -8.76
N ILE A 78 -26.05 12.02 -8.53
CA ILE A 78 -25.12 10.94 -8.16
C ILE A 78 -24.13 10.65 -9.31
N ASP A 79 -24.58 10.64 -10.56
CA ASP A 79 -23.69 10.44 -11.71
C ASP A 79 -22.67 11.58 -11.83
N ALA A 80 -23.09 12.81 -11.57
CA ALA A 80 -22.20 13.96 -11.56
C ALA A 80 -21.19 13.91 -10.39
N VAL A 81 -21.61 13.45 -9.21
CA VAL A 81 -20.71 13.14 -8.08
C VAL A 81 -19.67 12.13 -8.51
N ARG A 82 -20.09 11.02 -9.14
CA ARG A 82 -19.19 9.97 -9.59
C ARG A 82 -18.13 10.50 -10.56
N GLY A 83 -18.51 11.39 -11.48
CA GLY A 83 -17.57 12.08 -12.37
C GLY A 83 -16.49 12.87 -11.60
N MET A 84 -16.88 13.60 -10.55
CA MET A 84 -15.93 14.33 -9.69
C MET A 84 -15.02 13.37 -8.92
N LEU A 85 -15.54 12.25 -8.42
CA LEU A 85 -14.74 11.23 -7.74
C LEU A 85 -13.68 10.62 -8.68
N TYR A 86 -14.03 10.30 -9.93
CA TYR A 86 -13.05 9.83 -10.91
C TYR A 86 -11.98 10.87 -11.24
N GLN A 87 -12.35 12.16 -11.28
CA GLN A 87 -11.39 13.24 -11.48
C GLN A 87 -10.40 13.35 -10.31
N ALA A 88 -10.89 13.26 -9.07
CA ALA A 88 -10.04 13.24 -7.89
C ALA A 88 -9.13 11.99 -7.88
N LEU A 89 -9.70 10.82 -8.17
CA LEU A 89 -8.97 9.55 -8.22
C LEU A 89 -7.79 9.63 -9.20
N ALA A 90 -8.00 10.13 -10.42
CA ALA A 90 -6.96 10.27 -11.43
C ALA A 90 -5.77 11.12 -10.96
N SER A 91 -6.01 12.09 -10.10
CA SER A 91 -4.94 12.88 -9.48
C SER A 91 -4.17 12.07 -8.46
N TYR A 92 -4.84 11.29 -7.61
CA TYR A 92 -4.19 10.44 -6.60
C TYR A 92 -3.45 9.24 -7.21
N THR A 93 -3.93 8.68 -8.32
CA THR A 93 -3.31 7.52 -8.99
C THR A 93 -2.34 7.88 -10.11
N ASN A 94 -1.99 9.16 -10.25
CA ASN A 94 -1.08 9.61 -11.31
C ASN A 94 0.31 8.94 -11.17
N PRO A 95 0.75 8.12 -12.15
CA PRO A 95 2.00 7.35 -12.02
C PRO A 95 3.26 8.21 -11.93
N GLN A 96 3.27 9.37 -12.60
CA GLN A 96 4.42 10.29 -12.58
C GLN A 96 4.62 10.85 -11.17
N LEU A 97 3.53 11.32 -10.56
CA LEU A 97 3.57 11.89 -9.24
C LEU A 97 3.77 10.82 -8.14
N LEU A 98 3.35 9.58 -8.37
CA LEU A 98 3.58 8.46 -7.45
C LEU A 98 5.05 8.00 -7.48
N GLY A 99 5.62 7.84 -8.67
CA GLY A 99 7.01 7.36 -8.84
C GLY A 99 8.08 8.27 -8.25
N GLU A 100 7.74 9.53 -8.00
CA GLU A 100 8.61 10.51 -7.33
C GLU A 100 8.56 10.46 -5.79
N THR A 101 7.74 9.58 -5.20
CA THR A 101 7.60 9.42 -3.74
C THR A 101 8.21 8.11 -3.23
N CYS A 102 8.68 8.12 -1.99
CA CYS A 102 9.12 6.92 -1.28
C CYS A 102 7.97 5.94 -1.06
N ALA A 103 8.28 4.69 -0.69
CA ALA A 103 7.28 3.63 -0.56
C ALA A 103 6.18 3.99 0.47
N ALA A 104 6.57 4.62 1.59
CA ALA A 104 5.63 5.14 2.59
C ALA A 104 4.73 6.26 2.04
N GLY A 105 5.28 7.16 1.22
CA GLY A 105 4.52 8.23 0.57
C GLY A 105 3.53 7.69 -0.47
N GLN A 106 3.94 6.69 -1.24
CA GLN A 106 3.06 5.97 -2.16
C GLN A 106 1.89 5.32 -1.42
N LEU A 107 2.17 4.64 -0.29
CA LEU A 107 1.15 4.01 0.54
C LEU A 107 0.09 5.02 1.00
N ARG A 108 0.49 6.12 1.66
CA ARG A 108 -0.45 7.14 2.17
C ARG A 108 -1.31 7.74 1.07
N ARG A 109 -0.74 7.93 -0.12
CA ARG A 109 -1.46 8.47 -1.26
C ARG A 109 -2.47 7.47 -1.83
N LEU A 110 -2.09 6.20 -1.91
CA LEU A 110 -2.96 5.14 -2.40
C LEU A 110 -4.08 4.80 -1.42
N GLU A 111 -3.87 4.95 -0.10
CA GLU A 111 -4.96 4.89 0.89
C GLU A 111 -6.07 5.90 0.56
N CYS A 112 -5.71 7.13 0.20
CA CYS A 112 -6.69 8.12 -0.28
C CYS A 112 -7.37 7.69 -1.58
N ALA A 113 -6.63 7.12 -2.53
CA ALA A 113 -7.19 6.62 -3.78
C ALA A 113 -8.22 5.51 -3.53
N TRP A 114 -7.89 4.54 -2.68
CA TRP A 114 -8.79 3.45 -2.29
C TRP A 114 -10.04 3.98 -1.56
N GLY A 115 -9.91 5.01 -0.72
CA GLY A 115 -11.05 5.69 -0.11
C GLY A 115 -11.98 6.34 -1.15
N ILE A 116 -11.42 6.96 -2.19
CA ILE A 116 -12.20 7.52 -3.31
C ILE A 116 -12.89 6.40 -4.10
N GLU A 117 -12.21 5.28 -4.35
CA GLU A 117 -12.82 4.12 -5.00
C GLU A 117 -13.99 3.53 -4.19
N GLN A 118 -13.87 3.43 -2.87
CA GLN A 118 -14.98 3.04 -2.00
C GLN A 118 -16.16 4.02 -2.10
N ALA A 119 -15.89 5.33 -2.16
CA ALA A 119 -16.94 6.33 -2.37
C ALA A 119 -17.63 6.14 -3.74
N ILE A 120 -16.87 5.78 -4.79
CA ILE A 120 -17.44 5.43 -6.10
C ILE A 120 -18.35 4.20 -5.99
N VAL A 121 -17.93 3.14 -5.29
CA VAL A 121 -18.77 1.96 -5.03
C VAL A 121 -20.08 2.37 -4.35
N ALA A 122 -20.01 3.21 -3.32
CA ALA A 122 -21.19 3.70 -2.60
C ALA A 122 -22.18 4.42 -3.53
N THR A 123 -21.70 5.16 -4.55
CA THR A 123 -22.60 5.79 -5.55
C THR A 123 -23.43 4.79 -6.34
N TYR A 124 -22.86 3.63 -6.70
CA TYR A 124 -23.60 2.56 -7.38
C TYR A 124 -24.55 1.85 -6.43
N GLN A 125 -24.13 1.66 -5.18
CA GLN A 125 -24.96 1.00 -4.17
C GLN A 125 -26.24 1.80 -3.87
N VAL A 126 -26.16 3.13 -3.73
CA VAL A 126 -27.37 3.95 -3.49
C VAL A 126 -28.30 4.04 -4.69
N GLN A 127 -27.79 3.76 -5.90
CA GLN A 127 -28.60 3.62 -7.12
C GLN A 127 -29.16 2.19 -7.28
N ASN A 128 -28.86 1.29 -6.33
CA ASN A 128 -29.23 -0.13 -6.37
C ASN A 128 -28.63 -0.92 -7.56
N GLU A 129 -27.49 -0.44 -8.10
CA GLU A 129 -26.78 -1.08 -9.22
C GLU A 129 -25.82 -2.16 -8.72
N MET A 130 -26.37 -3.23 -8.15
CA MET A 130 -25.60 -4.23 -7.40
C MET A 130 -24.53 -4.93 -8.26
N SER A 131 -24.77 -5.13 -9.56
CA SER A 131 -23.76 -5.73 -10.45
C SER A 131 -22.54 -4.82 -10.61
N ALA A 132 -22.75 -3.51 -10.70
CA ALA A 132 -21.66 -2.54 -10.71
C ALA A 132 -20.97 -2.47 -9.34
N VAL A 133 -21.70 -2.62 -8.23
CA VAL A 133 -21.10 -2.68 -6.88
C VAL A 133 -20.12 -3.85 -6.77
N SER A 134 -20.54 -5.07 -7.14
CA SER A 134 -19.68 -6.26 -7.10
C SER A 134 -18.44 -6.10 -7.98
N ASP A 135 -18.62 -5.64 -9.23
CA ASP A 135 -17.51 -5.40 -10.17
C ASP A 135 -16.52 -4.36 -9.63
N ARG A 136 -17.01 -3.24 -9.08
CA ARG A 136 -16.14 -2.20 -8.52
C ARG A 136 -15.41 -2.65 -7.26
N LEU A 137 -16.02 -3.48 -6.41
CA LEU A 137 -15.36 -4.07 -5.24
C LEU A 137 -14.28 -5.08 -5.65
N TYR A 138 -14.55 -5.90 -6.67
CA TYR A 138 -13.55 -6.80 -7.26
C TYR A 138 -12.33 -6.01 -7.74
N HIS A 139 -12.55 -4.93 -8.50
CA HIS A 139 -11.48 -4.06 -8.97
C HIS A 139 -10.71 -3.39 -7.83
N LEU A 140 -11.41 -2.86 -6.81
CA LEU A 140 -10.77 -2.26 -5.65
C LEU A 140 -9.85 -3.25 -4.91
N LYS A 141 -10.33 -4.48 -4.68
CA LYS A 141 -9.54 -5.56 -4.07
C LYS A 141 -8.26 -5.83 -4.86
N ASN A 142 -8.38 -5.99 -6.18
CA ASN A 142 -7.24 -6.24 -7.05
C ASN A 142 -6.26 -5.06 -7.05
N HIS A 143 -6.76 -3.82 -7.14
CA HIS A 143 -5.93 -2.62 -7.06
C HIS A 143 -5.17 -2.54 -5.73
N ILE A 144 -5.80 -2.84 -4.59
CA ILE A 144 -5.12 -2.88 -3.29
C ILE A 144 -3.96 -3.89 -3.32
N CYS A 145 -4.19 -5.11 -3.83
CA CYS A 145 -3.15 -6.14 -3.93
C CYS A 145 -1.99 -5.76 -4.88
N GLU A 146 -2.31 -5.24 -6.06
CA GLU A 146 -1.32 -4.82 -7.07
C GLU A 146 -0.49 -3.64 -6.58
N ASN A 147 -1.15 -2.64 -5.98
CA ASN A 147 -0.50 -1.47 -5.39
C ASN A 147 0.38 -1.87 -4.21
N ALA A 148 -0.10 -2.71 -3.30
CA ALA A 148 0.70 -3.22 -2.18
C ALA A 148 1.95 -3.93 -2.69
N SER A 149 1.81 -4.80 -3.69
CA SER A 149 2.95 -5.50 -4.31
C SER A 149 3.97 -4.52 -4.91
N THR A 150 3.49 -3.47 -5.59
CA THR A 150 4.33 -2.42 -6.17
C THR A 150 5.09 -1.64 -5.09
N ILE A 151 4.41 -1.23 -4.02
CA ILE A 151 5.00 -0.51 -2.90
C ILE A 151 6.06 -1.38 -2.20
N ILE A 152 5.74 -2.63 -1.90
CA ILE A 152 6.65 -3.56 -1.23
C ILE A 152 7.90 -3.78 -2.09
N ASN A 153 7.76 -3.89 -3.41
CA ASN A 153 8.89 -3.99 -4.33
C ASN A 153 9.76 -2.73 -4.37
N SER A 154 9.17 -1.56 -4.17
CA SER A 154 9.88 -0.28 -4.12
C SER A 154 10.57 0.01 -2.78
N CYS A 155 10.30 -0.79 -1.74
CA CYS A 155 10.93 -0.65 -0.43
C CYS A 155 12.43 -0.93 -0.53
N THR A 156 13.24 0.07 -0.13
CA THR A 156 14.71 0.04 -0.30
C THR A 156 15.49 -0.07 1.01
N SER A 157 14.86 0.17 2.16
CA SER A 157 15.54 0.17 3.46
C SER A 157 14.75 -0.54 4.56
N GLU A 158 15.46 -0.96 5.60
CA GLU A 158 14.84 -1.50 6.82
C GLU A 158 13.95 -0.47 7.52
N ASP A 159 14.33 0.81 7.53
CA ASP A 159 13.52 1.87 8.12
C ASP A 159 12.18 2.06 7.40
N GLU A 160 12.17 1.98 6.06
CA GLU A 160 10.92 1.97 5.30
C GLU A 160 10.10 0.73 5.63
N LEU A 161 10.72 -0.45 5.74
CA LEU A 161 10.01 -1.69 6.06
C LEU A 161 9.43 -1.68 7.47
N ASN A 162 10.12 -1.07 8.44
CA ASN A 162 9.65 -0.88 9.81
C ASN A 162 8.32 -0.11 9.86
N PHE A 163 8.14 0.84 8.95
CA PHE A 163 6.88 1.55 8.77
C PHE A 163 5.87 0.74 7.94
N LEU A 164 6.29 0.17 6.82
CA LEU A 164 5.38 -0.47 5.86
C LEU A 164 4.79 -1.77 6.38
N PHE A 165 5.56 -2.59 7.09
CA PHE A 165 5.13 -3.94 7.45
C PHE A 165 3.88 -3.94 8.35
N PRO A 166 3.85 -3.19 9.47
CA PRO A 166 2.66 -3.11 10.31
C PRO A 166 1.46 -2.52 9.57
N GLU A 167 1.66 -1.43 8.80
CA GLU A 167 0.59 -0.74 8.09
C GLU A 167 -0.02 -1.63 7.00
N MET A 168 0.80 -2.29 6.19
CA MET A 168 0.34 -3.23 5.16
C MET A 168 -0.32 -4.47 5.77
N SER A 169 0.19 -4.96 6.90
CA SER A 169 -0.45 -6.06 7.63
C SER A 169 -1.86 -5.67 8.08
N ARG A 170 -2.03 -4.44 8.58
CA ARG A 170 -3.32 -3.88 8.96
C ARG A 170 -4.25 -3.75 7.76
N ILE A 171 -3.77 -3.18 6.65
CA ILE A 171 -4.54 -3.08 5.40
C ILE A 171 -5.02 -4.45 4.93
N ARG A 172 -4.16 -5.47 4.96
CA ARG A 172 -4.55 -6.83 4.57
C ARG A 172 -5.62 -7.42 5.47
N ASN A 173 -5.41 -7.36 6.78
CA ASN A 173 -6.20 -8.11 7.75
C ASN A 173 -7.49 -7.38 8.15
N HIS A 174 -7.54 -6.07 7.95
CA HIS A 174 -8.68 -5.25 8.31
C HIS A 174 -9.36 -4.69 7.06
N ASP A 175 -8.69 -3.80 6.33
CA ASP A 175 -9.35 -3.02 5.28
C ASP A 175 -9.73 -3.88 4.07
N LEU A 176 -8.82 -4.74 3.61
CA LEU A 176 -9.09 -5.68 2.52
C LEU A 176 -10.12 -6.72 2.94
N ALA A 177 -10.09 -7.19 4.20
CA ALA A 177 -11.07 -8.14 4.74
C ALA A 177 -12.48 -7.53 4.76
N VAL A 178 -12.61 -6.23 5.07
CA VAL A 178 -13.89 -5.50 4.99
C VAL A 178 -14.38 -5.42 3.55
N VAL A 179 -13.50 -5.09 2.59
CA VAL A 179 -13.85 -5.05 1.16
C VAL A 179 -14.27 -6.44 0.64
N GLU A 180 -13.56 -7.50 1.02
CA GLU A 180 -13.89 -8.88 0.68
C GLU A 180 -15.24 -9.30 1.27
N THR A 181 -15.50 -8.94 2.53
CA THR A 181 -16.78 -9.22 3.19
C THR A 181 -17.93 -8.47 2.52
N TRP A 182 -17.72 -7.19 2.19
CA TRP A 182 -18.70 -6.39 1.45
C TRP A 182 -19.00 -7.01 0.08
N GLN A 183 -17.97 -7.42 -0.67
CA GLN A 183 -18.16 -8.09 -1.96
C GLN A 183 -18.96 -9.38 -1.79
N ASN A 184 -18.56 -10.25 -0.86
CA ASN A 184 -19.23 -11.52 -0.60
C ASN A 184 -20.70 -11.34 -0.23
N GLN A 185 -21.04 -10.29 0.54
CA GLN A 185 -22.42 -9.97 0.87
C GLN A 185 -23.24 -9.59 -0.36
N ILE A 186 -22.68 -8.76 -1.25
CA ILE A 186 -23.36 -8.34 -2.50
C ILE A 186 -23.54 -9.54 -3.43
N ASP A 187 -22.49 -10.35 -3.60
CA ASP A 187 -22.53 -11.55 -4.46
C ASP A 187 -23.54 -12.57 -3.93
N TRP A 188 -23.58 -12.76 -2.60
CA TRP A 188 -24.60 -13.59 -1.95
C TRP A 188 -26.00 -13.05 -2.21
N MET A 189 -26.26 -11.75 -1.99
CA MET A 189 -27.57 -11.15 -2.26
C MET A 189 -28.01 -11.32 -3.72
N GLN A 190 -27.08 -11.25 -4.68
CA GLN A 190 -27.38 -11.48 -6.10
C GLN A 190 -27.69 -12.95 -6.43
N SER A 191 -27.14 -13.88 -5.66
CA SER A 191 -27.37 -15.32 -5.85
C SER A 191 -28.72 -15.81 -5.34
N LEU A 192 -29.41 -15.01 -4.51
CA LEU A 192 -30.67 -15.38 -3.87
C LEU A 192 -31.86 -15.38 -4.84
N PRO A 193 -32.81 -16.33 -4.69
CA PRO A 193 -34.12 -16.25 -5.35
C PRO A 193 -34.89 -14.99 -4.94
N LYS A 194 -35.75 -14.50 -5.84
CA LYS A 194 -36.57 -13.30 -5.59
C LYS A 194 -37.44 -13.42 -4.34
N ASP A 195 -38.02 -14.59 -4.11
CA ASP A 195 -38.88 -14.85 -2.97
C ASP A 195 -38.12 -14.74 -1.63
N GLU A 196 -36.84 -15.16 -1.61
CA GLU A 196 -35.97 -15.04 -0.43
C GLU A 196 -35.49 -13.60 -0.21
N LEU A 197 -35.25 -12.85 -1.29
CA LEU A 197 -34.95 -11.41 -1.23
C LEU A 197 -36.13 -10.61 -0.69
N GLU A 198 -37.35 -10.93 -1.12
CA GLU A 198 -38.56 -10.31 -0.58
C GLU A 198 -38.75 -10.64 0.90
N LEU A 199 -38.49 -11.88 1.32
CA LEU A 199 -38.51 -12.27 2.74
C LEU A 199 -37.46 -11.51 3.55
N LEU A 200 -36.24 -11.33 3.05
CA LEU A 200 -35.18 -10.56 3.71
C LEU A 200 -35.54 -9.08 3.84
N ASN A 201 -36.04 -8.45 2.77
CA ASN A 201 -36.44 -7.04 2.79
C ASN A 201 -37.64 -6.77 3.71
N ASN A 202 -38.53 -7.76 3.86
CA ASN A 202 -39.71 -7.67 4.73
C ASN A 202 -39.43 -8.19 6.16
N SER A 203 -38.25 -8.74 6.41
CA SER A 203 -37.84 -9.18 7.75
C SER A 203 -37.46 -7.95 8.57
N ASP A 204 -38.23 -7.68 9.62
CA ASP A 204 -37.90 -6.68 10.64
C ASP A 204 -36.68 -7.17 11.44
N LEU A 205 -35.48 -7.03 10.87
CA LEU A 205 -34.20 -7.29 11.54
C LEU A 205 -33.83 -6.15 12.50
N ASN A 206 -34.84 -5.49 13.09
CA ASN A 206 -34.67 -4.61 14.24
C ASN A 206 -34.48 -5.46 15.51
N SER A 207 -33.50 -6.37 15.50
CA SER A 207 -33.00 -6.98 16.72
C SER A 207 -31.97 -6.01 17.33
N SER A 208 -32.40 -5.33 18.39
CA SER A 208 -31.74 -4.98 19.67
C SER A 208 -30.28 -5.42 19.97
N GLU A 209 -29.58 -6.15 19.10
CA GLU A 209 -28.19 -6.62 19.26
C GLU A 209 -27.16 -5.62 18.75
N THR A 210 -27.50 -4.76 17.78
CA THR A 210 -26.56 -3.71 17.30
C THR A 210 -26.26 -2.66 18.37
N GLU A 211 -27.21 -2.41 19.27
CA GLU A 211 -27.02 -1.51 20.43
C GLU A 211 -26.14 -2.14 21.54
N LYS A 212 -26.02 -3.48 21.59
CA LYS A 212 -25.17 -4.16 22.58
C LYS A 212 -23.71 -4.28 22.16
N ILE A 213 -23.41 -4.21 20.86
CA ILE A 213 -22.03 -4.23 20.36
C ILE A 213 -21.32 -2.88 20.61
N ALA A 214 -22.08 -1.79 20.73
CA ALA A 214 -21.54 -0.47 21.09
C ALA A 214 -21.01 -0.37 22.55
N GLU A 215 -21.32 -1.35 23.42
CA GLU A 215 -20.93 -1.34 24.83
C GLU A 215 -19.90 -2.43 25.21
N ILE A 216 -19.38 -3.20 24.24
CA ILE A 216 -18.27 -4.12 24.50
C ILE A 216 -16.95 -3.36 24.34
N GLU A 217 -16.51 -2.83 25.48
CA GLU A 217 -15.11 -2.51 25.79
C GLU A 217 -14.48 -1.34 25.02
N SER A 218 -15.09 -0.15 25.11
CA SER A 218 -14.32 1.08 25.28
C SER A 218 -13.71 1.13 26.70
N THR A 219 -12.95 0.11 27.06
CA THR A 219 -12.18 0.00 28.31
C THR A 219 -10.72 -0.21 27.97
N SER A 220 -10.04 0.92 27.73
CA SER A 220 -8.60 1.17 27.90
C SER A 220 -8.10 2.07 26.78
N THR A 221 -8.32 3.39 26.93
CA THR A 221 -7.41 4.39 26.35
C THR A 221 -6.06 4.29 27.08
N GLY A 222 -5.32 3.23 26.78
CA GLY A 222 -3.88 3.15 26.95
C GLY A 222 -3.24 3.26 25.58
N LEU A 223 -2.10 3.94 25.48
CA LEU A 223 -1.18 3.95 24.35
C LEU A 223 -0.61 2.52 24.14
N SER A 224 -1.46 1.53 23.87
CA SER A 224 -1.00 0.17 23.59
C SER A 224 -0.45 0.16 22.17
N VAL A 225 0.72 -0.45 22.02
CA VAL A 225 1.32 -0.69 20.71
C VAL A 225 0.33 -1.50 19.86
N PRO A 226 0.10 -1.14 18.59
CA PRO A 226 -0.78 -1.90 17.71
C PRO A 226 -0.34 -3.38 17.60
N PRO A 227 -1.28 -4.34 17.53
CA PRO A 227 -0.94 -5.75 17.48
C PRO A 227 -0.04 -6.09 16.27
N GLU A 228 -0.23 -5.42 15.14
CA GLU A 228 0.60 -5.60 13.93
C GLU A 228 2.06 -5.22 14.17
N GLN A 229 2.31 -4.19 14.97
CA GLN A 229 3.66 -3.76 15.34
C GLN A 229 4.36 -4.81 16.23
N VAL A 230 3.64 -5.38 17.20
CA VAL A 230 4.17 -6.43 18.09
C VAL A 230 4.52 -7.70 17.30
N ILE A 231 3.66 -8.09 16.36
CA ILE A 231 3.92 -9.23 15.46
C ILE A 231 5.18 -8.95 14.63
N TYR A 232 5.28 -7.76 14.04
CA TYR A 232 6.43 -7.37 13.23
C TYR A 232 7.75 -7.43 14.02
N GLU A 233 7.79 -6.85 15.23
CA GLU A 233 8.97 -6.89 16.09
C GLU A 233 9.39 -8.33 16.43
N THR A 234 8.42 -9.23 16.65
CA THR A 234 8.70 -10.64 16.96
C THR A 234 9.32 -11.41 15.78
N ILE A 235 8.90 -11.09 14.55
CA ILE A 235 9.40 -11.78 13.35
C ILE A 235 10.67 -11.13 12.79
N SER A 236 10.88 -9.83 13.03
CA SER A 236 12.05 -9.09 12.54
C SER A 236 13.33 -9.55 13.24
N GLU A 237 13.27 -9.86 14.53
CA GLU A 237 14.37 -10.48 15.28
C GLU A 237 14.82 -11.85 14.72
N LYS A 238 13.96 -12.52 13.94
CA LYS A 238 14.17 -13.89 13.44
C LYS A 238 14.39 -13.96 11.93
N SER A 239 14.48 -12.82 11.26
CA SER A 239 14.45 -12.75 9.79
C SER A 239 15.46 -11.76 9.26
N HIS A 240 15.92 -12.03 8.04
CA HIS A 240 16.64 -11.02 7.25
C HIS A 240 15.65 -10.04 6.59
N TYR A 241 16.09 -8.81 6.31
CA TYR A 241 15.33 -7.77 5.61
C TYR A 241 14.56 -8.31 4.38
N TYR A 242 15.27 -8.99 3.48
CA TYR A 242 14.63 -9.52 2.27
C TYR A 242 13.58 -10.58 2.58
N SER A 243 13.78 -11.45 3.58
CA SER A 243 12.79 -12.43 3.99
C SER A 243 11.53 -11.76 4.55
N LEU A 244 11.67 -10.69 5.34
CA LEU A 244 10.54 -9.92 5.86
C LEU A 244 9.75 -9.29 4.72
N ARG A 245 10.44 -8.72 3.73
CA ARG A 245 9.79 -8.14 2.56
C ARG A 245 8.99 -9.17 1.77
N GLU A 246 9.49 -10.40 1.62
CA GLU A 246 8.75 -11.47 0.93
C GLU A 246 7.58 -12.01 1.75
N GLN A 247 7.70 -12.09 3.08
CA GLN A 247 6.55 -12.40 3.95
C GLN A 247 5.40 -11.42 3.73
N LEU A 248 5.73 -10.13 3.63
CA LEU A 248 4.71 -9.11 3.37
C LEU A 248 4.06 -9.29 2.00
N LYS A 249 4.81 -9.73 0.97
CA LYS A 249 4.23 -10.04 -0.35
C LYS A 249 3.30 -11.23 -0.32
N PHE A 250 3.60 -12.29 0.44
CA PHE A 250 2.72 -13.46 0.53
C PHE A 250 1.30 -13.10 0.96
N MET A 251 1.16 -12.06 1.79
CA MET A 251 -0.14 -11.55 2.25
C MET A 251 -1.03 -11.05 1.11
N PHE A 252 -0.43 -10.50 0.04
CA PHE A 252 -1.13 -9.91 -1.11
C PHE A 252 -1.02 -10.76 -2.39
N GLN A 253 -0.05 -11.67 -2.45
CA GLN A 253 0.21 -12.58 -3.57
C GLN A 253 0.38 -14.01 -3.07
N PRO A 254 -0.72 -14.72 -2.73
CA PRO A 254 -0.65 -16.07 -2.18
C PRO A 254 0.01 -17.10 -3.12
N ASP A 255 -0.04 -16.87 -4.43
CA ASP A 255 0.59 -17.76 -5.40
C ASP A 255 2.13 -17.67 -5.36
N LEU A 256 2.69 -16.50 -5.01
CA LEU A 256 4.14 -16.33 -4.82
C LEU A 256 4.68 -17.27 -3.73
N ARG A 257 3.88 -17.48 -2.67
CA ARG A 257 4.23 -18.42 -1.60
C ARG A 257 4.37 -19.85 -2.12
N LYS A 258 3.48 -20.29 -3.02
CA LYS A 258 3.53 -21.63 -3.64
C LYS A 258 4.73 -21.80 -4.56
N ASP A 259 5.13 -20.74 -5.26
CA ASP A 259 6.35 -20.75 -6.07
C ASP A 259 7.59 -20.95 -5.19
N TYR A 260 7.62 -20.30 -4.03
CA TYR A 260 8.72 -20.45 -3.07
C TYR A 260 8.77 -21.84 -2.46
N GLU A 261 7.62 -22.41 -2.06
CA GLU A 261 7.54 -23.80 -1.62
C GLU A 261 8.09 -24.77 -2.68
N SER A 262 7.71 -24.56 -3.94
CA SER A 262 8.14 -25.39 -5.06
C SER A 262 9.65 -25.30 -5.28
N TYR A 263 10.21 -24.09 -5.26
CA TYR A 263 11.65 -23.85 -5.35
C TYR A 263 12.41 -24.50 -4.18
N ILE A 264 11.95 -24.28 -2.94
CA ILE A 264 12.58 -24.85 -1.74
C ILE A 264 12.60 -26.38 -1.81
N ASN A 265 11.48 -27.02 -2.18
CA ASN A 265 11.40 -28.47 -2.33
C ASN A 265 12.40 -29.00 -3.38
N GLN A 266 12.58 -28.30 -4.50
CA GLN A 266 13.55 -28.68 -5.53
C GLN A 266 14.99 -28.57 -5.00
N ARG A 267 15.36 -27.44 -4.40
CA ARG A 267 16.71 -27.21 -3.86
C ARG A 267 17.04 -28.07 -2.65
N ALA A 268 16.04 -28.37 -1.82
CA ALA A 268 16.17 -29.28 -0.71
C ALA A 268 16.50 -30.71 -1.15
N LYS A 269 15.87 -31.19 -2.23
CA LYS A 269 16.17 -32.52 -2.81
C LYS A 269 17.62 -32.61 -3.28
N ILE A 270 18.10 -31.58 -3.97
CA ILE A 270 19.50 -31.51 -4.45
C ILE A 270 20.47 -31.53 -3.27
N ALA A 271 20.15 -30.80 -2.20
CA ALA A 271 20.96 -30.70 -0.99
C ALA A 271 20.82 -31.90 -0.03
N GLY A 272 19.95 -32.87 -0.33
CA GLY A 272 19.74 -34.05 0.51
C GLY A 272 18.85 -33.84 1.74
N TYR A 273 18.14 -32.72 1.86
CA TYR A 273 17.20 -32.46 2.97
C TYR A 273 15.88 -33.21 2.77
N LYS A 274 15.73 -34.36 3.45
CA LYS A 274 14.59 -35.28 3.29
C LYS A 274 13.28 -34.79 3.91
N GLN A 275 13.34 -33.82 4.83
CA GLN A 275 12.19 -33.31 5.57
C GLN A 275 11.53 -32.10 4.89
N LEU A 276 12.22 -31.40 3.99
CA LEU A 276 11.69 -30.23 3.28
C LEU A 276 10.91 -30.65 2.03
N ILE A 277 9.89 -31.47 2.25
CA ILE A 277 8.97 -31.97 1.21
C ILE A 277 7.72 -31.09 1.15
N THR A 278 7.02 -31.12 0.02
CA THR A 278 5.83 -30.30 -0.26
C THR A 278 4.82 -30.24 0.90
N ASN A 279 4.45 -31.39 1.48
CA ASN A 279 3.46 -31.43 2.55
C ASN A 279 3.91 -30.67 3.83
N ASN A 280 5.19 -30.76 4.17
CA ASN A 280 5.74 -30.06 5.34
C ASN A 280 5.89 -28.56 5.06
N LEU A 281 6.23 -28.19 3.81
CA LEU A 281 6.34 -26.79 3.41
C LEU A 281 4.97 -26.09 3.40
N GLN A 282 3.92 -26.78 2.94
CA GLN A 282 2.54 -26.26 2.98
C GLN A 282 2.06 -25.93 4.40
N GLN A 283 2.52 -26.68 5.41
CA GLN A 283 2.20 -26.45 6.82
C GLN A 283 3.16 -25.44 7.51
N ALA A 284 4.25 -25.07 6.84
CA ALA A 284 5.23 -24.17 7.41
C ALA A 284 4.72 -22.73 7.42
N SER A 285 5.15 -21.97 8.42
CA SER A 285 4.83 -20.54 8.52
C SER A 285 5.45 -19.74 7.37
N ASP A 286 4.86 -18.60 7.05
CA ASP A 286 5.39 -17.66 6.05
C ASP A 286 6.82 -17.22 6.38
N LEU A 287 7.11 -17.01 7.67
CA LEU A 287 8.45 -16.80 8.20
C LEU A 287 9.42 -17.90 7.78
N THR A 288 9.02 -19.16 7.95
CA THR A 288 9.85 -20.31 7.59
C THR A 288 10.08 -20.38 6.08
N ILE A 289 9.03 -20.19 5.28
CA ILE A 289 9.14 -20.24 3.80
C ILE A 289 10.05 -19.13 3.28
N ALA A 290 9.87 -17.89 3.73
CA ALA A 290 10.71 -16.78 3.28
C ALA A 290 12.18 -16.95 3.68
N ASN A 291 12.45 -17.37 4.93
CA ASN A 291 13.81 -17.61 5.39
C ASN A 291 14.48 -18.78 4.66
N LEU A 292 13.77 -19.89 4.43
CA LEU A 292 14.29 -21.02 3.67
C LEU A 292 14.57 -20.65 2.22
N TYR A 293 13.71 -19.85 1.60
CA TYR A 293 13.93 -19.36 0.24
C TYR A 293 15.25 -18.59 0.14
N PHE A 294 15.50 -17.61 1.02
CA PHE A 294 16.76 -16.86 0.99
C PHE A 294 17.97 -17.68 1.39
N TYR A 295 17.82 -18.66 2.29
CA TYR A 295 18.88 -19.61 2.58
C TYR A 295 19.35 -20.35 1.32
N PHE A 296 18.42 -20.90 0.54
CA PHE A 296 18.76 -21.61 -0.70
C PHE A 296 19.23 -20.66 -1.80
N LYS A 297 18.63 -19.47 -1.91
CA LYS A 297 18.99 -18.47 -2.92
C LYS A 297 20.43 -17.98 -2.74
N ILE A 298 20.82 -17.59 -1.52
CA ILE A 298 22.18 -17.13 -1.23
C ILE A 298 23.19 -18.25 -1.48
N ARG A 299 22.85 -19.49 -1.13
CA ARG A 299 23.70 -20.65 -1.42
C ARG A 299 23.90 -20.84 -2.92
N ASP A 300 22.81 -20.86 -3.69
CA ASP A 300 22.87 -21.02 -5.14
C ASP A 300 23.69 -19.88 -5.80
N GLU A 301 23.53 -18.63 -5.35
CA GLU A 301 24.30 -17.47 -5.82
C GLU A 301 25.79 -17.62 -5.50
N SER A 302 26.15 -18.01 -4.28
CA SER A 302 27.55 -18.24 -3.90
C SER A 302 28.21 -19.38 -4.68
N GLU A 303 27.47 -20.47 -4.95
CA GLU A 303 27.96 -21.59 -5.77
C GLU A 303 28.19 -21.14 -7.22
N SER A 304 27.36 -20.24 -7.76
CA SER A 304 27.55 -19.71 -9.12
C SER A 304 28.75 -18.76 -9.23
N GLU A 305 28.97 -17.89 -8.25
CA GLU A 305 30.12 -16.98 -8.22
C GLU A 305 31.45 -17.74 -8.12
N GLU A 306 31.51 -18.81 -7.33
CA GLU A 306 32.70 -19.67 -7.25
C GLU A 306 33.02 -20.35 -8.59
N VAL A 307 32.00 -20.82 -9.32
CA VAL A 307 32.17 -21.44 -10.64
C VAL A 307 32.66 -20.42 -11.67
N GLU A 308 32.08 -19.21 -11.71
CA GLU A 308 32.50 -18.15 -12.63
C GLU A 308 33.95 -17.69 -12.35
N LEU A 309 34.35 -17.59 -11.08
CA LEU A 309 35.73 -17.25 -10.70
C LEU A 309 36.74 -18.34 -11.10
N LEU A 310 36.36 -19.61 -10.99
CA LEU A 310 37.18 -20.74 -11.44
C LEU A 310 37.33 -20.80 -12.96
N GLU A 311 36.27 -20.48 -13.71
CA GLU A 311 36.33 -20.41 -15.17
C GLU A 311 37.15 -19.19 -15.65
N ALA A 312 37.02 -18.04 -14.99
CA ALA A 312 37.78 -16.83 -15.34
C ALA A 312 39.28 -16.93 -15.00
N SER A 313 39.66 -17.76 -14.04
CA SER A 313 41.07 -18.00 -13.67
C SER A 313 41.73 -19.15 -14.45
N ALA A 314 40.96 -19.86 -15.29
CA ALA A 314 41.45 -20.91 -16.18
C ALA A 314 41.76 -20.42 -17.62
N VAL A 315 41.59 -19.13 -17.91
CA VAL A 315 41.89 -18.46 -19.20
C VAL A 315 43.16 -17.61 -19.07
#